data_AF-A0A0B7NBK3-F1
#
_entry.id   AF-A0A0B7NBK3-F1
#
_cell.length_a   1.000
_cell.length_b   1.000
_cell.length_c   1.000
_cell.angle_alpha   90.00
_cell.angle_beta   90.00
_cell.angle_gamma   90.00
#
_symmetry.space_group_name_H-M   'P 1'
#
loop_
_entity.id
_entity.type
_entity.pdbx_description
1 polymer ?
#
loop_
_entity_poly.entity_id
_entity_poly.type
_entity_poly.pdbx_seq_one_letter_code
_entity_poly.pdbx_strand_id
1 'polypeptide(L)'
;MVTISREQAICMFYCEPYNESNVVKLSKLIDDMNNIEICYSDDPTEPMLISLKSLYASPFKYHQYPASLKDCKKDKDNNHANG
;
A
#
# COMPACT_ATOMS: atom_id res chain seq x y z
N MET A 1 -10.53 0.01 11.35
CA MET A 1 -9.49 0.66 10.52
C MET A 1 -9.76 0.26 9.09
N VAL A 2 -9.92 1.22 8.18
CA VAL A 2 -10.11 0.90 6.77
C VAL A 2 -8.75 0.49 6.21
N THR A 3 -8.67 -0.66 5.55
CA THR A 3 -7.48 -1.10 4.83
C THR A 3 -7.80 -1.03 3.36
N ILE A 4 -7.06 -0.21 2.62
CA ILE A 4 -7.13 -0.12 1.16
C ILE A 4 -5.92 -0.82 0.54
N SER A 5 -6.05 -1.30 -0.69
CA SER A 5 -4.90 -1.89 -1.43
C SER A 5 -3.97 -0.80 -1.96
N ARG A 6 -2.76 -1.20 -2.36
CA ARG A 6 -1.83 -0.32 -3.08
C ARG A 6 -2.51 0.30 -4.31
N GLU A 7 -3.21 -0.50 -5.10
CA GLU A 7 -3.90 -0.04 -6.31
C GLU A 7 -4.97 1.02 -6.01
N GLN A 8 -5.75 0.83 -4.94
CA GLN A 8 -6.73 1.82 -4.49
C GLN A 8 -6.07 3.11 -4.03
N ALA A 9 -4.99 3.01 -3.25
CA ALA A 9 -4.20 4.16 -2.80
C ALA A 9 -3.63 4.95 -3.98
N ILE A 10 -3.17 4.28 -5.03
CA ILE A 10 -2.65 4.91 -6.25
C ILE A 10 -3.74 5.73 -6.94
N CYS A 11 -4.93 5.15 -7.14
CA CYS A 11 -6.06 5.88 -7.71
C CYS A 11 -6.44 7.10 -6.84
N MET A 12 -6.48 6.94 -5.52
CA MET A 12 -6.77 8.03 -4.58
C MET A 12 -5.72 9.15 -4.64
N PHE A 13 -4.43 8.82 -4.71
CA PHE A 13 -3.34 9.79 -4.80
C PHE A 13 -3.44 10.66 -6.06
N TYR A 14 -3.82 10.08 -7.18
CA TYR A 14 -4.04 10.81 -8.44
C TYR A 14 -5.46 11.43 -8.55
N CYS A 15 -6.30 11.32 -7.52
CA CYS A 15 -7.69 11.78 -7.53
C CYS A 15 -8.54 11.17 -8.65
N GLU A 16 -8.25 9.92 -9.03
CA GLU A 16 -8.92 9.19 -10.10
C GLU A 16 -9.82 8.09 -9.53
N PRO A 17 -10.94 7.74 -10.20
CA PRO A 17 -11.80 6.65 -9.74
C PRO A 17 -11.07 5.31 -9.83
N TYR A 18 -11.35 4.43 -8.85
CA TYR A 18 -10.80 3.08 -8.81
C TYR A 18 -11.46 2.18 -9.86
N ASN A 19 -10.74 1.91 -10.94
CA ASN A 19 -11.10 0.97 -12.01
C ASN A 19 -9.83 0.41 -12.67
N GLU A 20 -9.96 -0.71 -13.39
CA GLU A 20 -8.83 -1.45 -13.96
C GLU A 20 -7.96 -0.60 -14.90
N SER A 21 -8.57 0.21 -15.76
CA SER A 21 -7.85 1.09 -16.70
C SER A 21 -6.95 2.08 -15.95
N ASN A 22 -7.51 2.74 -14.93
CA ASN A 22 -6.77 3.68 -14.11
C ASN A 22 -5.68 3.00 -13.29
N VAL A 23 -5.95 1.82 -12.70
CA VAL A 23 -4.94 1.07 -11.94
C VAL A 23 -3.73 0.76 -12.81
N VAL A 24 -3.93 0.22 -14.02
CA VAL A 24 -2.82 -0.14 -14.93
C VAL A 24 -2.02 1.10 -15.32
N LYS A 25 -2.71 2.17 -15.74
CA LYS A 25 -2.06 3.41 -16.17
C LYS A 25 -1.26 4.07 -15.04
N LEU A 26 -1.87 4.21 -13.87
CA LEU A 26 -1.29 4.98 -12.75
C LEU A 26 -0.22 4.18 -11.99
N SER A 27 -0.38 2.86 -11.87
CA SER A 27 0.66 2.02 -11.24
C SER A 27 1.95 2.10 -12.04
N LYS A 28 1.85 2.06 -13.37
CA LYS A 28 3.00 2.23 -14.25
C LYS A 28 3.73 3.56 -14.03
N LEU A 29 3.00 4.67 -13.81
CA LEU A 29 3.61 5.97 -13.55
C LEU A 29 4.47 5.96 -12.29
N ILE A 30 4.03 5.27 -11.24
CA ILE A 30 4.79 5.15 -9.99
C ILE A 30 5.97 4.20 -10.17
N ASP A 31 5.76 3.07 -10.84
CA ASP A 31 6.80 2.08 -11.07
C ASP A 31 7.93 2.64 -11.97
N ASP A 32 7.59 3.54 -12.90
CA ASP A 32 8.55 4.26 -13.75
C ASP A 32 9.40 5.31 -12.98
N MET A 33 8.95 5.76 -11.81
CA MET A 33 9.61 6.82 -11.02
C MET A 33 10.74 6.35 -10.09
N ASN A 34 11.25 5.11 -10.25
CA ASN A 34 12.42 4.51 -9.59
C ASN A 34 12.80 5.04 -8.19
N ASN A 35 12.80 4.16 -7.18
CA ASN A 35 13.14 4.46 -5.77
C ASN A 35 12.12 5.29 -5.01
N ILE A 36 10.87 5.27 -5.45
CA ILE A 36 9.73 5.77 -4.70
C ILE A 36 8.75 4.64 -4.42
N GLU A 37 7.89 4.86 -3.43
CA GLU A 37 6.76 3.98 -3.12
C GLU A 37 5.58 4.82 -2.62
N ILE A 38 4.38 4.29 -2.84
CA ILE A 38 3.15 4.83 -2.25
C ILE A 38 2.89 4.16 -0.89
N CYS A 39 2.71 4.99 0.13
CA CYS A 39 2.53 4.54 1.51
C CYS A 39 1.55 5.47 2.25
N TYR A 40 1.31 5.19 3.53
CA TYR A 40 0.61 6.07 4.45
C TYR A 40 1.38 6.24 5.76
N SER A 41 1.02 7.23 6.58
CA SER A 41 1.48 7.34 7.97
C SER A 41 0.42 6.84 8.95
N ASP A 42 -0.45 7.73 9.43
CA ASP A 42 -1.42 7.41 10.47
C ASP A 42 -2.78 7.02 9.87
N ASP A 43 -3.15 7.65 8.74
CA ASP A 43 -4.41 7.39 8.03
C ASP A 43 -4.16 6.64 6.70
N PRO A 44 -4.60 5.38 6.57
CA PRO A 44 -4.52 4.63 5.32
C PRO A 44 -5.23 5.28 4.12
N THR A 45 -6.15 6.22 4.35
CA THR A 45 -6.89 6.92 3.30
C THR A 45 -6.20 8.19 2.79
N GLU A 46 -5.04 8.55 3.37
CA GLU A 46 -4.20 9.67 2.94
C GLU A 46 -2.89 9.16 2.30
N PRO A 47 -2.93 8.71 1.02
CA PRO A 47 -1.75 8.17 0.36
C PRO A 47 -0.69 9.25 0.12
N MET A 48 0.57 8.87 0.32
CA MET A 48 1.73 9.72 0.09
C MET A 48 2.78 9.02 -0.75
N LEU A 49 3.48 9.79 -1.57
CA LEU A 49 4.64 9.34 -2.32
C LEU A 49 5.91 9.61 -1.51
N ILE A 50 6.67 8.56 -1.20
CA ILE A 50 7.94 8.71 -0.46
C ILE A 50 9.08 7.99 -1.16
N SER A 51 10.31 8.42 -0.91
CA SER A 51 11.47 7.66 -1.36
C SER A 51 11.62 6.36 -0.57
N LEU A 52 12.08 5.29 -1.23
CA LEU A 52 12.40 4.02 -0.57
C LEU A 52 13.43 4.22 0.56
N LYS A 53 14.37 5.17 0.41
CA LYS A 53 15.33 5.52 1.47
C LYS A 53 14.62 6.03 2.72
N SER A 54 13.63 6.92 2.56
CA SER A 54 12.83 7.45 3.67
C SER A 54 11.98 6.37 4.33
N LEU A 55 11.39 5.49 3.53
CA LEU A 55 10.63 4.33 4.01
C LEU A 55 11.49 3.46 4.94
N TYR A 56 12.69 3.08 4.49
CA TYR A 56 13.58 2.23 5.27
C TYR A 56 14.24 2.96 6.45
N ALA A 57 14.45 4.27 6.36
CA ALA A 57 14.98 5.06 7.48
C ALA A 57 13.95 5.28 8.60
N SER A 58 12.66 5.06 8.34
CA SER A 58 11.58 5.33 9.30
C SER A 58 10.46 4.28 9.23
N PRO A 59 10.76 3.01 9.56
CA PRO A 59 9.84 1.87 9.37
C PRO A 59 8.58 1.92 10.24
N PHE A 60 8.58 2.71 11.33
CA PHE A 60 7.41 2.88 12.20
C PHE A 60 6.54 4.08 11.83
N LYS A 61 7.01 4.96 10.94
CA LYS A 61 6.31 6.16 10.50
C LYS A 61 5.53 5.93 9.21
N TYR A 62 6.11 5.12 8.32
CA TYR A 62 5.58 4.88 6.99
C TYR A 62 5.18 3.42 6.84
N HIS A 63 3.96 3.20 6.38
CA HIS A 63 3.37 1.88 6.24
C HIS A 63 3.03 1.63 4.77
N GLN A 64 3.50 0.49 4.26
CA GLN A 64 3.18 0.07 2.89
C GLN A 64 1.77 -0.50 2.82
N TYR A 65 1.10 -0.23 1.72
CA TYR A 65 -0.19 -0.84 1.44
C TYR A 65 -0.02 -2.32 1.06
N PRO A 66 -0.98 -3.19 1.41
CA PRO A 66 -0.98 -4.56 0.92
C PRO A 66 -1.15 -4.58 -0.61
N ALA A 67 -0.44 -5.50 -1.27
CA ALA A 67 -0.54 -5.69 -2.72
C ALA A 67 -1.99 -6.00 -3.12
N SER A 68 -2.66 -6.86 -2.36
CA SER A 68 -4.09 -7.12 -2.48
C SER A 68 -4.79 -7.16 -1.12
N LEU A 69 -6.08 -6.84 -1.08
CA LEU A 69 -6.90 -6.95 0.14
C LEU A 69 -6.98 -8.38 0.71
N LYS A 70 -6.50 -9.40 -0.04
CA LYS A 70 -6.48 -10.80 0.40
C LYS A 70 -5.26 -11.14 1.26
N ASP A 71 -4.21 -10.31 1.23
CA ASP A 71 -2.95 -10.60 1.92
C ASP A 71 -3.01 -10.36 3.43
N CYS A 72 -4.06 -9.70 3.94
CA CYS A 72 -4.23 -9.34 5.36
C CYS A 72 -4.63 -10.51 6.28
N LYS A 73 -4.82 -11.74 5.78
CA LYS A 73 -5.39 -12.87 6.55
C LYS A 73 -4.41 -13.96 7.00
N LYS A 74 -3.10 -13.79 6.83
CA LYS A 74 -2.14 -14.89 7.11
C LYS A 74 -1.64 -15.01 8.56
N ASP A 75 -1.89 -14.05 9.44
CA ASP A 75 -1.25 -14.04 10.77
C ASP A 75 -2.13 -14.54 11.94
N LYS A 76 -3.31 -15.15 11.71
CA LYS A 76 -4.21 -15.56 12.81
C LYS A 76 -4.55 -17.05 12.97
N ASP A 77 -4.04 -17.95 12.13
CA ASP A 77 -4.42 -19.38 12.20
C ASP A 77 -3.28 -20.35 12.57
N ASN A 78 -2.21 -19.90 13.25
CA ASN A 78 -1.19 -20.80 13.80
C ASN A 78 -1.10 -20.68 15.33
N ASN A 79 -2.15 -21.14 16.03
CA ASN A 79 -2.06 -21.62 17.41
C ASN A 79 -3.23 -22.58 17.68
N HIS A 80 -3.13 -23.80 17.13
CA HIS A 80 -3.93 -24.92 17.62
C HIS A 80 -3.03 -26.16 17.77
N ALA A 81 -2.96 -26.63 19.02
CA ALA A 81 -2.56 -27.96 19.49
C ALA A 81 -1.14 -28.47 19.20
N ASN A 82 -0.29 -28.38 20.23
CA ASN A 82 0.55 -29.48 20.73
C ASN A 82 0.50 -29.32 22.26
N GLY A 83 0.19 -30.28 23.13
CA GLY A 83 -0.02 -31.72 23.10
C GLY A 83 -0.02 -32.13 24.57
#